data_AF-A0A7X0HP72-F1
#
_entry.id   AF-A0A7X0HP72-F1
#
_cell.length_a   1.000
_cell.length_b   1.000
_cell.length_c   1.000
_cell.angle_alpha   90.00
_cell.angle_beta   90.00
_cell.angle_gamma   90.00
#
_symmetry.space_group_name_H-M   'P 1'
#
loop_
_entity.id
_entity.type
_entity.pdbx_description
1 polymer ?
#
loop_
_entity_poly.entity_id
_entity_poly.type
_entity_poly.pdbx_seq_one_letter_code
_entity_poly.pdbx_strand_id
1 'polypeptide(L)'
;MPKRDAAQKRAREIQDTEGIGYHDALNRARAELAETATDGTPTPAPAAVGYVLEPTAAEAELGITAEELGIRALPADASPERRARAEAVWRPEPEPARPCRCSGQCHHGDGCAEEYATETGAAVDCGGRLVHVDRFPASLWGITSWWDTYQCAECGEGAEASVELPELPWGERRPNPNGGDGFTTLVYDGVRHPNFPGFDADEDEEELDPADYPTPEDDYDRYDDEGQEHEEPFAEEDQEPGLDYLDDGPEGDVDPPEDYDDRPGEDELGPPSEVPAVGPRPTAAGWSPAFDLDNAPPSAW
;
A
#
# COMPACT_ATOMS: atom_id res chain seq x y z
N MET A 1 -35.17 16.93 10.65
CA MET A 1 -34.71 17.06 12.06
C MET A 1 -33.34 16.38 12.16
N PRO A 2 -32.22 17.12 12.30
CA PRO A 2 -30.91 16.51 12.33
C PRO A 2 -30.73 15.69 13.62
N LYS A 3 -30.23 14.45 13.48
CA LYS A 3 -29.94 13.54 14.60
C LYS A 3 -28.89 14.20 15.50
N ARG A 4 -29.24 14.53 16.74
CA ARG A 4 -28.29 15.07 17.72
C ARG A 4 -27.33 13.98 18.16
N ASP A 5 -26.04 14.31 18.09
CA ASP A 5 -24.92 13.52 18.60
C ASP A 5 -25.10 13.26 20.12
N ALA A 6 -24.82 12.04 20.58
CA ALA A 6 -25.04 11.58 21.95
C ALA A 6 -24.33 12.48 22.99
N ALA A 7 -23.16 13.02 22.62
CA ALA A 7 -22.41 13.97 23.45
C ALA A 7 -23.20 15.28 23.69
N GLN A 8 -23.93 15.77 22.68
CA GLN A 8 -24.70 17.01 22.80
C GLN A 8 -25.96 16.84 23.66
N LYS A 9 -26.56 15.63 23.67
CA LYS A 9 -27.68 15.32 24.56
C LYS A 9 -27.20 15.29 26.01
N ARG A 10 -26.09 14.59 26.28
CA ARG A 10 -25.49 14.50 27.61
C ARG A 10 -25.03 15.86 28.14
N ALA A 11 -24.46 16.71 27.28
CA ALA A 11 -24.07 18.07 27.65
C ALA A 11 -25.25 18.93 28.13
N ARG A 12 -26.44 18.77 27.54
CA ARG A 12 -27.63 19.51 27.99
C ARG A 12 -28.12 19.06 29.35
N GLU A 13 -28.10 17.75 29.58
CA GLU A 13 -28.47 17.19 30.89
C GLU A 13 -27.53 17.73 31.99
N ILE A 14 -26.21 17.72 31.76
CA ILE A 14 -25.22 18.26 32.70
C ILE A 14 -25.42 19.76 32.92
N GLN A 15 -25.67 20.52 31.86
CA GLN A 15 -25.95 21.95 31.95
C GLN A 15 -27.19 22.24 32.81
N ASP A 16 -28.27 21.48 32.61
CA ASP A 16 -29.54 21.68 33.32
C ASP A 16 -29.44 21.26 34.80
N THR A 17 -28.62 20.27 35.13
CA THR A 17 -28.45 19.80 36.52
C THR A 17 -27.43 20.59 37.32
N GLU A 18 -26.34 21.05 36.69
CA GLU A 18 -25.20 21.66 37.38
C GLU A 18 -25.09 23.18 37.14
N GLY A 19 -25.88 23.74 36.21
CA GLY A 19 -25.89 25.18 35.91
C GLY A 19 -24.59 25.70 35.28
N ILE A 20 -23.75 24.81 34.75
CA ILE A 20 -22.48 25.17 34.11
C ILE A 20 -22.68 25.60 32.65
N GLY A 21 -21.69 26.30 32.09
CA GLY A 21 -21.71 26.70 30.69
C GLY A 21 -21.78 25.50 29.73
N TYR A 22 -22.51 25.63 28.63
CA TYR A 22 -22.72 24.53 27.67
C TYR A 22 -21.40 23.96 27.11
N HIS A 23 -20.39 24.80 26.92
CA HIS A 23 -19.09 24.36 26.41
C HIS A 23 -18.36 23.47 27.42
N ASP A 24 -18.42 23.81 28.71
CA ASP A 24 -17.84 22.99 29.79
C ASP A 24 -18.62 21.68 29.95
N ALA A 25 -19.94 21.75 29.86
CA ALA A 25 -20.81 20.58 29.87
C ALA A 25 -20.54 19.64 28.68
N LEU A 26 -20.22 20.18 27.51
CA LEU A 26 -19.91 19.40 26.31
C LEU A 26 -18.54 18.72 26.41
N ASN A 27 -17.53 19.42 26.94
CA ASN A 27 -16.22 18.84 27.18
C ASN A 27 -16.28 17.72 28.22
N ARG A 28 -17.07 17.91 29.28
CA ARG A 28 -17.32 16.87 30.29
C ARG A 28 -18.09 15.69 29.72
N ALA A 29 -19.15 15.93 28.95
CA ALA A 29 -19.90 14.86 28.27
C ALA A 29 -19.01 14.03 27.32
N ARG A 30 -18.05 14.65 26.64
CA ARG A 30 -17.07 13.96 25.80
C ARG A 30 -16.07 13.15 26.62
N ALA A 31 -15.60 13.69 27.73
CA ALA A 31 -14.72 12.97 28.65
C ALA A 31 -15.43 11.76 29.27
N GLU A 32 -16.67 11.90 29.73
CA GLU A 32 -17.49 10.80 30.24
C GLU A 32 -17.70 9.70 29.18
N LEU A 33 -18.00 10.09 27.93
CA LEU A 33 -18.14 9.13 26.84
C LEU A 33 -16.82 8.43 26.49
N ALA A 34 -15.70 9.15 26.54
CA ALA A 34 -14.36 8.57 26.36
C ALA A 34 -14.00 7.61 27.50
N GLU A 35 -14.34 7.93 28.75
CA GLU A 35 -14.13 7.06 29.91
C GLU A 35 -14.98 5.80 29.85
N THR A 36 -16.24 5.90 29.39
CA THR A 36 -17.09 4.72 29.17
C THR A 36 -16.64 3.84 28.00
N ALA A 37 -15.85 4.39 27.06
CA ALA A 37 -15.21 3.60 26.01
C ALA A 37 -13.98 2.83 26.53
N THR A 38 -13.40 3.24 27.66
CA THR A 38 -12.20 2.63 28.26
C THR A 38 -12.47 1.60 29.35
N ASP A 39 -13.73 1.38 29.77
CA ASP A 39 -14.09 0.37 30.79
C ASP A 39 -14.46 -1.00 30.18
N GLY A 40 -14.18 -1.18 28.90
CA GLY A 40 -13.97 -2.50 28.35
C GLY A 40 -12.69 -3.05 28.96
N THR A 41 -12.79 -4.05 29.84
CA THR A 41 -11.73 -5.07 29.98
C THR A 41 -11.20 -5.28 28.57
N PRO A 42 -9.89 -5.07 28.28
CA PRO A 42 -9.41 -5.26 26.93
C PRO A 42 -9.82 -6.68 26.58
N THR A 43 -10.81 -6.79 25.69
CA THR A 43 -10.98 -8.00 24.90
C THR A 43 -9.56 -8.23 24.43
N PRO A 44 -8.89 -9.33 24.83
CA PRO A 44 -7.56 -9.56 24.33
C PRO A 44 -7.72 -9.40 22.82
N ALA A 45 -7.06 -8.38 22.27
CA ALA A 45 -6.96 -8.22 20.83
C ALA A 45 -6.66 -9.64 20.35
N PRO A 46 -7.44 -10.20 19.41
CA PRO A 46 -7.25 -11.58 19.00
C PRO A 46 -5.77 -11.72 18.83
N ALA A 47 -5.14 -12.55 19.66
CA ALA A 47 -3.69 -12.58 19.73
C ALA A 47 -3.26 -12.75 18.29
N ALA A 48 -2.64 -11.73 17.71
CA ALA A 48 -1.95 -11.87 16.45
C ALA A 48 -0.79 -12.78 16.86
N VAL A 49 -1.05 -14.09 16.91
CA VAL A 49 -0.02 -15.09 17.00
C VAL A 49 0.70 -14.92 15.66
N GLY A 50 1.78 -14.13 15.57
CA GLY A 50 2.79 -13.91 16.61
C GLY A 50 3.70 -15.12 16.65
N TYR A 51 3.99 -15.70 15.49
CA TYR A 51 5.21 -16.48 15.36
C TYR A 51 6.33 -15.48 15.16
N VAL A 52 7.21 -15.39 16.16
CA VAL A 52 8.50 -14.71 15.97
C VAL A 52 9.25 -15.54 14.92
N LEU A 53 9.46 -14.94 13.76
CA LEU A 53 10.33 -15.53 12.73
C LEU A 53 11.77 -15.43 13.25
N GLU A 54 12.25 -16.49 13.86
CA GLU A 54 13.67 -16.60 14.16
C GLU A 54 14.46 -16.81 12.86
N PRO A 55 15.65 -16.19 12.71
CA PRO A 55 16.53 -16.48 11.59
C PRO A 55 16.86 -17.98 11.58
N THR A 56 16.80 -18.60 10.41
CA THR A 56 17.42 -19.93 10.23
C THR A 56 18.94 -19.83 10.44
N ALA A 57 19.62 -20.96 10.68
CA ALA A 57 21.07 -20.97 10.85
C ALA A 57 21.82 -20.34 9.64
N ALA A 58 21.34 -20.60 8.42
CA ALA A 58 21.90 -20.00 7.21
C ALA A 58 21.68 -18.48 7.16
N GLU A 59 20.50 -17.99 7.55
CA GLU A 59 20.20 -16.56 7.62
C GLU A 59 21.02 -15.87 8.73
N ALA A 60 21.24 -16.54 9.86
CA ALA A 60 22.11 -16.03 10.93
C ALA A 60 23.59 -15.95 10.49
N GLU A 61 24.08 -16.93 9.72
CA GLU A 61 25.44 -16.90 9.14
C GLU A 61 25.61 -15.75 8.14
N LEU A 62 24.56 -15.39 7.42
CA LEU A 62 24.52 -14.23 6.52
C LEU A 62 24.35 -12.88 7.25
N GLY A 63 24.19 -12.90 8.58
CA GLY A 63 23.99 -11.70 9.38
C GLY A 63 22.64 -11.01 9.15
N ILE A 64 21.62 -11.75 8.71
CA ILE A 64 20.28 -11.19 8.45
C ILE A 64 19.67 -10.68 9.75
N THR A 65 19.27 -9.42 9.74
CA THR A 65 18.65 -8.75 10.89
C THR A 65 17.19 -9.17 11.06
N ALA A 66 16.62 -8.97 12.26
CA ALA A 66 15.19 -9.20 12.49
C ALA A 66 14.30 -8.29 11.61
N GLU A 67 14.76 -7.09 11.24
CA GLU A 67 14.02 -6.19 10.35
C GLU A 67 13.96 -6.75 8.93
N GLU A 68 15.06 -7.34 8.45
CA GLU A 68 15.10 -8.04 7.16
C GLU A 68 14.31 -9.37 7.17
N LEU A 69 13.96 -9.92 8.33
CA LEU A 69 13.03 -11.04 8.46
C LEU A 69 11.56 -10.59 8.49
N GLY A 70 11.31 -9.28 8.43
CA GLY A 70 9.99 -8.67 8.44
C GLY A 70 9.43 -8.43 9.85
N ILE A 71 8.27 -7.75 9.91
CA ILE A 71 7.65 -7.33 11.18
C ILE A 71 7.43 -8.47 12.17
N ARG A 72 7.20 -9.69 11.65
CA ARG A 72 6.89 -10.87 12.45
C ARG A 72 8.09 -11.31 13.30
N ALA A 73 9.30 -10.93 12.93
CA ALA A 73 10.50 -11.18 13.73
C ALA A 73 10.76 -10.11 14.80
N LEU A 74 9.99 -9.01 14.82
CA LEU A 74 10.15 -7.94 15.81
C LEU A 74 9.44 -8.27 17.13
N PRO A 75 9.95 -7.74 18.26
CA PRO A 75 9.20 -7.71 19.52
C PRO A 75 7.83 -7.05 19.36
N ALA A 76 6.84 -7.52 20.11
CA ALA A 76 5.48 -6.98 20.05
C ALA A 76 5.40 -5.49 20.43
N ASP A 77 6.35 -5.00 21.22
CA ASP A 77 6.49 -3.61 21.68
C ASP A 77 7.44 -2.77 20.80
N ALA A 78 7.83 -3.27 19.62
CA ALA A 78 8.59 -2.47 18.66
C ALA A 78 7.84 -1.19 18.27
N SER A 79 8.58 -0.08 18.16
CA SER A 79 8.00 1.23 17.83
C SER A 79 7.37 1.22 16.42
N PRO A 80 6.41 2.12 16.14
CA PRO A 80 5.82 2.26 14.81
C PRO A 80 6.86 2.43 13.71
N GLU A 81 7.89 3.26 13.95
CA GLU A 81 8.98 3.52 13.01
C GLU A 81 9.75 2.24 12.67
N ARG A 82 10.11 1.48 13.70
CA ARG A 82 10.86 0.22 13.51
C ARG A 82 10.03 -0.82 12.77
N ARG A 83 8.73 -0.89 13.04
CA ARG A 83 7.80 -1.79 12.36
C ARG A 83 7.62 -1.39 10.89
N ALA A 84 7.48 -0.10 10.61
CA ALA A 84 7.39 0.41 9.25
C ALA A 84 8.67 0.16 8.45
N ARG A 85 9.84 0.36 9.07
CA ARG A 85 11.14 0.06 8.45
C ARG A 85 11.27 -1.43 8.13
N ALA A 86 10.95 -2.33 9.06
CA ALA A 86 10.91 -3.77 8.78
C ALA A 86 9.94 -4.11 7.63
N GLU A 87 8.89 -3.31 7.46
CA GLU A 87 7.94 -3.47 6.36
C GLU A 87 8.43 -2.92 5.02
N ALA A 88 9.41 -2.03 5.04
CA ALA A 88 10.04 -1.50 3.84
C ALA A 88 11.25 -2.33 3.38
N VAL A 89 11.90 -3.08 4.28
CA VAL A 89 13.22 -3.71 4.03
C VAL A 89 13.25 -5.23 4.16
N TRP A 90 12.13 -5.90 4.44
CA TRP A 90 12.15 -7.35 4.59
C TRP A 90 12.67 -8.03 3.32
N ARG A 91 13.29 -9.21 3.50
CA ARG A 91 13.67 -10.09 2.40
C ARG A 91 12.48 -10.97 2.02
N PRO A 92 12.09 -11.03 0.74
CA PRO A 92 11.01 -11.89 0.28
C PRO A 92 11.22 -13.35 0.70
N GLU A 93 10.11 -14.04 1.02
CA GLU A 93 10.12 -15.49 1.12
C GLU A 93 9.95 -16.06 -0.29
N PRO A 94 10.99 -16.69 -0.89
CA PRO A 94 10.94 -17.10 -2.29
C PRO A 94 10.05 -18.32 -2.54
N GLU A 95 9.71 -19.08 -1.50
CA GLU A 95 8.85 -20.26 -1.60
C GLU A 95 7.38 -19.89 -1.37
N PRO A 96 6.51 -19.92 -2.40
CA PRO A 96 5.11 -19.49 -2.27
C PRO A 96 4.26 -20.33 -1.30
N ALA A 97 4.74 -21.52 -0.94
CA ALA A 97 4.07 -22.40 0.02
C ALA A 97 4.34 -21.99 1.48
N ARG A 98 5.38 -21.17 1.73
CA ARG A 98 5.70 -20.67 3.06
C ARG A 98 4.95 -19.36 3.32
N PRO A 99 4.62 -19.05 4.58
CA PRO A 99 3.95 -17.79 4.90
C PRO A 99 4.82 -16.57 4.54
N CYS A 100 4.19 -15.55 3.95
CA CYS A 100 4.85 -14.27 3.72
C CYS A 100 5.29 -13.62 5.04
N ARG A 101 6.40 -12.87 4.97
CA ARG A 101 7.01 -12.15 6.10
C ARG A 101 6.36 -10.80 6.38
N CYS A 102 5.58 -10.27 5.43
CA CYS A 102 4.89 -8.99 5.56
C CYS A 102 3.78 -9.01 6.63
N SER A 103 3.38 -7.82 7.05
CA SER A 103 2.19 -7.59 7.86
C SER A 103 0.92 -7.69 7.00
N GLY A 104 -0.22 -7.87 7.67
CA GLY A 104 -1.53 -7.88 7.01
C GLY A 104 -1.76 -9.08 6.09
N GLN A 105 -2.77 -8.96 5.25
CA GLN A 105 -3.08 -9.91 4.19
C GLN A 105 -2.38 -9.46 2.90
N CYS A 106 -1.86 -10.41 2.14
CA CYS A 106 -1.17 -10.19 0.87
C CYS A 106 -1.49 -11.32 -0.10
N HIS A 107 -1.18 -11.15 -1.38
CA HIS A 107 -1.39 -12.16 -2.43
C HIS A 107 -0.27 -13.20 -2.56
N HIS A 108 0.65 -13.27 -1.59
CA HIS A 108 1.68 -14.32 -1.59
C HIS A 108 1.06 -15.71 -1.55
N GLY A 109 1.48 -16.58 -2.46
CA GLY A 109 0.97 -17.94 -2.60
C GLY A 109 -0.32 -18.05 -3.43
N ASP A 110 -0.96 -16.94 -3.79
CA ASP A 110 -2.10 -16.93 -4.72
C ASP A 110 -1.66 -17.36 -6.13
N GLY A 111 -2.61 -17.82 -6.94
CA GLY A 111 -2.35 -18.24 -8.31
C GLY A 111 -2.01 -17.05 -9.22
N CYS A 112 -1.14 -17.28 -10.20
CA CYS A 112 -0.88 -16.30 -11.23
C CYS A 112 -2.10 -16.17 -12.15
N ALA A 113 -2.51 -14.94 -12.43
CA ALA A 113 -3.67 -14.66 -13.28
C ALA A 113 -3.36 -14.72 -14.78
N GLU A 114 -2.09 -14.93 -15.16
CA GLU A 114 -1.71 -14.87 -16.56
C GLU A 114 -2.10 -16.10 -17.36
N GLU A 115 -2.44 -15.84 -18.62
CA GLU A 115 -2.77 -16.84 -19.61
C GLU A 115 -1.82 -16.72 -20.81
N TYR A 116 -1.26 -17.84 -21.25
CA TYR A 116 -0.41 -17.91 -22.44
C TYR A 116 -1.16 -18.52 -23.61
N ALA A 117 -1.02 -17.90 -24.79
CA ALA A 117 -1.51 -18.48 -26.02
C ALA A 117 -0.56 -19.59 -26.50
N THR A 118 -1.10 -20.79 -26.70
CA THR A 118 -0.38 -21.89 -27.33
C THR A 118 -0.31 -21.73 -28.85
N GLU A 119 0.53 -22.52 -29.52
CA GLU A 119 0.60 -22.58 -31.00
C GLU A 119 -0.76 -22.92 -31.65
N THR A 120 -1.68 -23.52 -30.89
CA THR A 120 -3.04 -23.86 -31.33
C THR A 120 -4.07 -22.75 -31.10
N GLY A 121 -3.66 -21.64 -30.47
CA GLY A 121 -4.53 -20.52 -30.10
C GLY A 121 -5.36 -20.75 -28.84
N ALA A 122 -5.20 -21.88 -28.15
CA ALA A 122 -5.80 -22.10 -26.84
C ALA A 122 -5.05 -21.32 -25.76
N ALA A 123 -5.78 -20.61 -24.90
CA ALA A 123 -5.27 -19.99 -23.69
C ALA A 123 -4.99 -21.07 -22.64
N VAL A 124 -3.83 -20.98 -21.98
CA VAL A 124 -3.42 -21.86 -20.89
C VAL A 124 -3.03 -21.00 -19.71
N ASP A 125 -3.71 -21.19 -18.59
CA ASP A 125 -3.41 -20.51 -17.33
C ASP A 125 -1.99 -20.83 -16.85
N CYS A 126 -1.32 -19.83 -16.30
CA CYS A 126 -0.07 -19.99 -15.59
C CYS A 126 -0.32 -20.79 -14.31
N GLY A 127 0.31 -21.97 -14.20
CA GLY A 127 0.22 -22.82 -13.01
C GLY A 127 0.94 -22.26 -11.78
N GLY A 128 1.67 -21.15 -11.95
CA GLY A 128 2.53 -20.55 -10.96
C GLY A 128 1.80 -19.83 -9.84
N ARG A 129 2.58 -19.48 -8.81
CA ARG A 129 2.12 -18.76 -7.63
C ARG A 129 2.91 -17.48 -7.43
N LEU A 130 2.24 -16.48 -6.87
CA LEU A 130 2.82 -15.18 -6.60
C LEU A 130 3.77 -15.21 -5.40
N VAL A 131 4.96 -14.64 -5.56
CA VAL A 131 5.91 -14.29 -4.50
C VAL A 131 5.72 -12.80 -4.22
N HIS A 132 5.60 -12.41 -2.95
CA HIS A 132 5.52 -10.98 -2.59
C HIS A 132 6.95 -10.47 -2.53
N VAL A 133 7.32 -9.68 -3.54
CA VAL A 133 8.71 -9.26 -3.73
C VAL A 133 9.01 -7.96 -3.02
N ASP A 134 8.00 -7.10 -2.82
CA ASP A 134 8.27 -5.81 -2.24
C ASP A 134 7.04 -5.07 -1.74
N ARG A 135 7.23 -4.20 -0.72
CA ARG A 135 6.20 -3.27 -0.24
C ARG A 135 6.78 -1.88 0.03
N PHE A 136 6.09 -0.86 -0.42
CA PHE A 136 6.46 0.55 -0.20
C PHE A 136 5.22 1.44 -0.01
N PRO A 137 5.36 2.66 0.52
CA PRO A 137 4.25 3.60 0.67
C PRO A 137 3.50 3.89 -0.65
N ALA A 138 2.18 3.81 -0.65
CA ALA A 138 1.31 3.99 -1.84
C ALA A 138 0.79 5.42 -2.04
N SER A 139 1.00 6.32 -1.08
CA SER A 139 0.36 7.64 -1.08
C SER A 139 1.31 8.71 -0.58
N LEU A 140 1.19 9.94 -1.10
CA LEU A 140 1.88 11.10 -0.53
C LEU A 140 1.24 11.58 0.78
N TRP A 141 -0.05 11.26 0.99
CA TRP A 141 -0.87 11.86 2.05
C TRP A 141 -1.43 10.82 3.02
N GLY A 142 -1.74 9.62 2.53
CA GLY A 142 -2.28 8.51 3.31
C GLY A 142 -1.15 7.70 3.96
N ILE A 143 -0.84 8.00 5.23
CA ILE A 143 0.26 7.36 5.97
C ILE A 143 0.06 5.87 6.24
N THR A 144 -1.12 5.31 5.98
CA THR A 144 -1.47 3.89 6.20
C THR A 144 -1.55 3.09 4.91
N SER A 145 -1.36 3.75 3.76
CA SER A 145 -1.52 3.14 2.45
C SER A 145 -0.17 2.61 1.95
N TRP A 146 -0.13 1.33 1.60
CA TRP A 146 1.05 0.64 1.10
C TRP A 146 0.75 0.00 -0.26
N TRP A 147 1.80 -0.19 -1.06
CA TRP A 147 1.78 -0.75 -2.39
C TRP A 147 2.65 -2.01 -2.37
N ASP A 148 2.03 -3.13 -2.67
CA ASP A 148 2.66 -4.43 -2.75
C ASP A 148 2.99 -4.72 -4.19
N THR A 149 4.14 -5.33 -4.42
CA THR A 149 4.54 -5.87 -5.71
C THR A 149 4.81 -7.36 -5.56
N TYR A 150 4.44 -8.10 -6.59
CA TYR A 150 4.47 -9.55 -6.62
C TYR A 150 5.14 -10.00 -7.91
N GLN A 151 5.73 -11.19 -7.88
CA GLN A 151 6.27 -11.86 -9.04
C GLN A 151 5.84 -13.32 -9.07
N CYS A 152 5.32 -13.80 -10.20
CA CYS A 152 5.01 -15.21 -10.36
C CYS A 152 6.30 -16.05 -10.38
N ALA A 153 6.36 -17.10 -9.55
CA ALA A 153 7.52 -17.98 -9.45
C ALA A 153 7.79 -18.83 -10.71
N GLU A 154 6.79 -19.02 -11.59
CA GLU A 154 6.95 -19.83 -12.80
C GLU A 154 7.25 -19.00 -14.04
N CYS A 155 6.43 -17.97 -14.30
CA CYS A 155 6.54 -17.18 -15.53
C CYS A 155 7.24 -15.83 -15.35
N GLY A 156 7.45 -15.39 -14.11
CA GLY A 156 8.09 -14.11 -13.80
C GLY A 156 7.18 -12.88 -13.97
N GLU A 157 5.89 -13.05 -14.29
CA GLU A 157 4.96 -11.92 -14.44
C GLU A 157 4.84 -11.12 -13.14
N GLY A 158 4.84 -9.80 -13.28
CA GLY A 158 4.63 -8.87 -12.18
C GLY A 158 3.14 -8.66 -11.88
N ALA A 159 2.78 -8.57 -10.61
CA ALA A 159 1.47 -8.09 -10.18
C ALA A 159 1.64 -7.06 -9.06
N GLU A 160 0.63 -6.22 -8.86
CA GLU A 160 0.67 -5.17 -7.85
C GLU A 160 -0.69 -4.98 -7.19
N ALA A 161 -0.68 -4.56 -5.92
CA ALA A 161 -1.89 -4.32 -5.16
C ALA A 161 -1.68 -3.25 -4.08
N SER A 162 -2.67 -2.39 -3.87
CA SER A 162 -2.69 -1.52 -2.68
C SER A 162 -3.22 -2.26 -1.47
N VAL A 163 -2.64 -1.98 -0.30
CA VAL A 163 -3.11 -2.48 0.99
C VAL A 163 -3.16 -1.35 2.00
N GLU A 164 -4.23 -1.31 2.79
CA GLU A 164 -4.35 -0.39 3.92
C GLU A 164 -3.95 -1.10 5.21
N LEU A 165 -2.99 -0.50 5.91
CA LEU A 165 -2.47 -1.00 7.20
C LEU A 165 -2.60 0.09 8.26
N PRO A 166 -3.80 0.25 8.87
CA PRO A 166 -4.05 1.32 9.85
C PRO A 166 -3.15 1.27 11.08
N GLU A 167 -2.70 0.07 11.45
CA GLU A 167 -1.81 -0.17 12.61
C GLU A 167 -0.32 -0.03 12.27
N LEU A 168 0.00 0.25 11.00
CA LEU A 168 1.35 0.33 10.50
C LEU A 168 1.52 1.55 9.58
N PRO A 169 1.55 2.76 10.16
CA PRO A 169 1.82 3.94 9.37
C PRO A 169 3.28 3.93 8.89
N TRP A 170 3.53 4.31 7.63
CA TRP A 170 4.89 4.46 7.08
C TRP A 170 5.55 5.80 7.42
N GLY A 171 4.81 6.71 8.04
CA GLY A 171 5.28 8.03 8.41
C GLY A 171 4.33 8.73 9.37
N GLU A 172 4.66 9.97 9.71
CA GLU A 172 3.88 10.80 10.62
C GLU A 172 3.34 12.04 9.91
N ARG A 173 2.12 12.45 10.27
CA ARG A 173 1.58 13.75 9.88
C ARG A 173 2.02 14.82 10.89
N ARG A 174 2.75 15.81 10.41
CA ARG A 174 3.16 16.99 11.18
C ARG A 174 2.40 18.23 10.71
N PRO A 175 2.16 19.23 11.58
CA PRO A 175 1.69 20.53 11.13
C PRO A 175 2.63 21.10 10.06
N ASN A 176 2.07 21.80 9.06
CA ASN A 176 2.89 22.39 8.01
C ASN A 176 3.87 23.44 8.59
N PRO A 177 5.20 23.26 8.45
CA PRO A 177 6.19 24.18 9.02
C PRO A 177 6.16 25.58 8.38
N ASN A 178 5.64 25.71 7.16
CA ASN A 178 5.55 26.97 6.43
C ASN A 178 4.28 27.78 6.77
N GLY A 179 3.45 27.27 7.69
CA GLY A 179 2.14 27.86 8.03
C GLY A 179 1.05 27.51 7.01
N GLY A 180 -0.20 27.38 7.50
CA GLY A 180 -1.38 27.01 6.71
C GLY A 180 -2.19 25.87 7.34
N ASP A 181 -3.44 25.70 6.91
CA ASP A 181 -4.38 24.66 7.40
C ASP A 181 -4.10 23.26 6.81
N GLY A 182 -2.83 22.86 6.78
CA GLY A 182 -2.37 21.60 6.19
C GLY A 182 -1.42 20.82 7.09
N PHE A 183 -1.17 19.57 6.71
CA PHE A 183 -0.12 18.73 7.30
C PHE A 183 0.97 18.47 6.26
N THR A 184 2.20 18.29 6.75
CA THR A 184 3.27 17.66 6.00
C THR A 184 3.38 16.20 6.44
N THR A 185 3.78 15.32 5.52
CA THR A 185 4.07 13.93 5.85
C THR A 185 5.57 13.78 6.03
N LEU A 186 5.99 13.29 7.19
CA LEU A 186 7.37 12.91 7.47
C LEU A 186 7.47 11.39 7.32
N VAL A 187 8.22 10.92 6.32
CA VAL A 187 8.52 9.51 6.14
C VAL A 187 9.43 9.05 7.29
N TYR A 188 9.18 7.86 7.85
CA TYR A 188 10.07 7.33 8.88
C TYR A 188 11.44 6.96 8.29
N ASP A 189 12.47 7.06 9.12
CA ASP A 189 13.84 6.73 8.73
C ASP A 189 13.96 5.27 8.26
N GLY A 190 14.67 5.04 7.16
CA GLY A 190 14.81 3.73 6.52
C GLY A 190 13.54 3.20 5.81
N VAL A 191 12.49 4.01 5.68
CA VAL A 191 11.30 3.66 4.88
C VAL A 191 11.42 4.27 3.49
N ARG A 192 11.79 3.44 2.52
CA ARG A 192 11.89 3.84 1.12
C ARG A 192 10.52 4.21 0.53
N HIS A 193 10.38 5.46 0.10
CA HIS A 193 9.18 5.94 -0.57
C HIS A 193 9.49 6.30 -2.03
N PRO A 194 8.77 5.77 -3.03
CA PRO A 194 9.09 5.99 -4.45
C PRO A 194 9.13 7.46 -4.90
N ASN A 195 8.35 8.33 -4.27
CA ASN A 195 8.29 9.76 -4.58
C ASN A 195 9.33 10.59 -3.81
N PHE A 196 10.09 9.97 -2.90
CA PHE A 196 11.20 10.59 -2.17
C PHE A 196 12.50 9.80 -2.37
N PRO A 197 12.96 9.62 -3.63
CA PRO A 197 14.21 8.92 -3.90
C PRO A 197 15.37 9.78 -3.39
N GLY A 198 16.13 9.26 -2.41
CA GLY A 198 17.25 9.97 -1.79
C GLY A 198 17.30 9.93 -0.27
N PHE A 199 16.30 9.36 0.42
CA PHE A 199 16.33 9.22 1.88
C PHE A 199 17.12 8.00 2.39
N ASP A 200 17.38 7.01 1.51
CA ASP A 200 18.16 5.79 1.82
C ASP A 200 19.49 5.70 1.05
N ALA A 201 19.76 6.64 0.14
CA ALA A 201 21.11 6.78 -0.35
C ALA A 201 21.85 7.48 0.77
N ASP A 202 22.67 6.73 1.51
CA ASP A 202 23.79 7.31 2.22
C ASP A 202 24.36 8.39 1.30
N GLU A 203 24.24 9.62 1.77
CA GLU A 203 25.06 10.73 1.36
C GLU A 203 26.52 10.29 1.60
N ASP A 204 27.06 9.49 0.66
CA ASP A 204 28.27 9.88 -0.04
C ASP A 204 27.95 11.17 -0.82
N GLU A 205 27.47 12.21 -0.11
CA GLU A 205 28.01 13.53 -0.32
C GLU A 205 29.49 13.33 0.01
N GLU A 206 30.28 12.95 -1.01
CA GLU A 206 31.56 13.60 -1.16
C GLU A 206 31.25 15.07 -0.87
N GLU A 207 31.64 15.58 0.30
CA GLU A 207 31.71 17.01 0.55
C GLU A 207 32.35 17.55 -0.71
N LEU A 208 31.54 18.12 -1.62
CA LEU A 208 32.06 18.73 -2.83
C LEU A 208 33.04 19.76 -2.29
N ASP A 209 34.33 19.49 -2.45
CA ASP A 209 35.38 20.36 -1.94
C ASP A 209 34.99 21.76 -2.41
N PRO A 210 34.84 22.75 -1.52
CA PRO A 210 34.56 24.11 -1.94
C PRO A 210 35.52 24.63 -3.02
N ALA A 211 36.67 23.97 -3.22
CA ALA A 211 37.60 24.20 -4.33
C ALA A 211 37.17 23.65 -5.71
N ASP A 212 36.25 22.67 -5.78
CA ASP A 212 35.69 22.12 -7.03
C ASP A 212 34.41 22.85 -7.50
N TYR A 213 33.90 23.80 -6.71
CA TYR A 213 32.91 24.74 -7.20
C TYR A 213 33.58 25.72 -8.19
N PRO A 214 33.16 25.75 -9.47
CA PRO A 214 33.68 26.74 -10.41
C PRO A 214 33.40 28.12 -9.84
N THR A 215 34.47 28.89 -9.64
CA THR A 215 34.32 30.25 -9.15
C THR A 215 33.72 31.09 -10.28
N PRO A 216 32.98 32.18 -9.98
CA PRO A 216 32.49 33.10 -11.00
C PRO A 216 33.60 33.70 -11.89
N GLU A 217 34.87 33.50 -11.53
CA GLU A 217 36.04 33.98 -12.28
C GLU A 217 36.45 32.98 -13.39
N ASP A 218 36.01 31.72 -13.35
CA ASP A 218 36.38 30.67 -14.32
C ASP A 218 35.50 30.66 -15.59
N ASP A 219 34.36 31.36 -15.60
CA ASP A 219 33.37 31.32 -16.70
C ASP A 219 33.52 32.47 -17.72
N TYR A 220 34.46 33.40 -17.49
CA TYR A 220 34.63 34.57 -18.36
C TYR A 220 35.69 34.42 -19.46
N ASP A 221 36.53 33.38 -19.43
CA ASP A 221 37.61 33.20 -20.42
C ASP A 221 37.31 32.17 -21.52
N ARG A 222 36.11 31.57 -21.56
CA ARG A 222 35.75 30.54 -22.56
C ARG A 222 34.95 31.03 -23.78
N TYR A 223 34.53 32.29 -23.79
CA TYR A 223 33.73 32.85 -24.89
C TYR A 223 34.41 34.00 -25.62
N ASP A 224 35.73 33.91 -25.85
CA ASP A 224 36.39 34.78 -26.81
C ASP A 224 37.18 33.97 -27.83
N ASP A 225 36.77 34.11 -29.10
CA ASP A 225 37.51 33.81 -30.33
C ASP A 225 37.97 32.34 -30.53
N GLU A 226 37.62 31.60 -31.58
CA GLU A 226 37.58 31.92 -33.01
C GLU A 226 36.77 30.80 -33.71
N GLY A 227 36.02 31.13 -34.77
CA GLY A 227 35.58 30.12 -35.75
C GLY A 227 34.08 29.98 -36.01
N GLN A 228 33.35 31.10 -36.14
CA GLN A 228 32.10 31.10 -36.91
C GLN A 228 32.39 31.43 -38.38
N GLU A 229 32.96 30.47 -39.09
CA GLU A 229 32.91 30.43 -40.54
C GLU A 229 32.55 29.02 -40.99
N HIS A 230 31.24 28.76 -41.09
CA HIS A 230 30.71 27.91 -42.15
C HIS A 230 29.23 28.23 -42.36
N GLU A 231 28.99 29.13 -43.31
CA GLU A 231 27.73 29.21 -44.04
C GLU A 231 27.55 27.89 -44.80
N GLU A 232 26.50 27.12 -44.49
CA GLU A 232 25.93 26.16 -45.44
C GLU A 232 24.46 26.57 -45.69
N PRO A 233 24.07 26.83 -46.95
CA PRO A 233 22.70 27.15 -47.27
C PRO A 233 21.87 25.86 -47.19
N PHE A 234 20.91 25.82 -46.27
CA PHE A 234 19.86 24.80 -46.30
C PHE A 234 19.09 24.97 -47.62
N ALA A 235 19.31 24.01 -48.53
CA ALA A 235 18.50 23.82 -49.70
C ALA A 235 17.05 23.57 -49.26
N GLU A 236 16.16 24.45 -49.69
CA GLU A 236 14.72 24.24 -49.65
C GLU A 236 14.41 23.05 -50.57
N GLU A 237 14.30 21.84 -50.02
CA GLU A 237 13.69 20.72 -50.72
C GLU A 237 12.18 20.72 -50.42
N ASP A 238 11.45 21.20 -51.43
CA ASP A 238 10.12 20.81 -51.84
C ASP A 238 9.48 19.68 -51.02
N GLN A 239 8.47 20.03 -50.22
CA GLN A 239 7.44 19.08 -49.81
C GLN A 239 6.09 19.58 -50.31
N GLU A 240 5.59 18.82 -51.29
CA GLU A 240 4.43 19.07 -52.12
C GLU A 240 3.10 19.23 -51.33
N PRO A 241 2.12 19.91 -51.94
CA PRO A 241 0.81 20.14 -51.35
C PRO A 241 -0.15 18.95 -51.59
N GLY A 242 -1.13 18.82 -50.70
CA GLY A 242 -2.42 18.25 -51.04
C GLY A 242 -2.75 16.94 -50.33
N LEU A 243 -3.54 17.05 -49.27
CA LEU A 243 -4.61 16.09 -49.02
C LEU A 243 -5.85 16.85 -48.57
N ASP A 244 -6.67 17.11 -49.58
CA ASP A 244 -8.04 17.55 -49.47
C ASP A 244 -8.87 16.36 -48.98
N TYR A 245 -9.36 16.41 -47.74
CA TYR A 245 -10.50 15.60 -47.32
C TYR A 245 -11.59 16.54 -46.83
N LEU A 246 -12.39 16.98 -47.80
CA LEU A 246 -13.79 17.33 -47.59
C LEU A 246 -14.54 16.02 -47.30
N ASP A 247 -15.12 15.88 -46.12
CA ASP A 247 -16.26 15.01 -45.91
C ASP A 247 -17.31 15.76 -45.08
N ASP A 248 -18.25 16.35 -45.82
CA ASP A 248 -19.51 16.90 -45.35
C ASP A 248 -20.39 15.75 -44.81
N GLY A 249 -20.54 15.68 -43.50
CA GLY A 249 -21.53 14.83 -42.82
C GLY A 249 -22.58 15.69 -42.11
N PRO A 250 -23.90 15.45 -42.32
CA PRO A 250 -24.96 16.43 -42.07
C PRO A 250 -25.21 16.70 -40.57
N GLU A 251 -25.43 17.98 -40.26
CA GLU A 251 -26.01 18.45 -39.02
C GLU A 251 -27.42 17.86 -38.88
N GLY A 252 -27.52 16.81 -38.07
CA GLY A 252 -28.79 16.25 -37.61
C GLY A 252 -29.22 16.98 -36.36
N ASP A 253 -30.29 17.77 -36.48
CA ASP A 253 -31.08 18.29 -35.36
C ASP A 253 -31.46 17.13 -34.42
N VAL A 254 -30.83 17.08 -33.24
CA VAL A 254 -31.26 16.20 -32.15
C VAL A 254 -32.09 17.05 -31.20
N ASP A 255 -33.41 17.01 -31.38
CA ASP A 255 -34.38 17.41 -30.37
C ASP A 255 -34.08 16.68 -29.04
N PRO A 256 -34.08 17.37 -27.90
CA PRO A 256 -33.96 16.71 -26.61
C PRO A 256 -35.27 15.97 -26.28
N PRO A 257 -35.24 14.68 -25.91
CA PRO A 257 -36.42 14.05 -25.33
C PRO A 257 -36.65 14.59 -23.91
N GLU A 258 -37.69 15.40 -23.77
CA GLU A 258 -38.42 15.55 -22.51
C GLU A 258 -39.18 14.25 -22.17
N ASP A 259 -39.49 14.09 -20.88
CA ASP A 259 -40.30 13.05 -20.25
C ASP A 259 -39.71 11.63 -20.11
N TYR A 260 -39.14 11.39 -18.92
CA TYR A 260 -39.33 10.12 -18.20
C TYR A 260 -39.55 10.40 -16.71
N ASP A 261 -40.75 10.86 -16.38
CA ASP A 261 -41.39 10.60 -15.09
C ASP A 261 -42.05 9.21 -15.17
N ASP A 262 -41.29 8.16 -14.83
CA ASP A 262 -41.88 6.85 -14.55
C ASP A 262 -41.09 6.17 -13.43
N ARG A 263 -41.59 6.34 -12.20
CA ARG A 263 -41.19 5.57 -11.03
C ARG A 263 -41.86 4.20 -11.09
N PRO A 264 -41.12 3.08 -11.13
CA PRO A 264 -41.72 1.81 -10.77
C PRO A 264 -41.90 1.75 -9.25
N GLY A 265 -43.13 1.41 -8.86
CA GLY A 265 -43.57 1.28 -7.50
C GLY A 265 -42.74 0.29 -6.69
N GLU A 266 -42.48 0.71 -5.46
CA GLU A 266 -42.29 -0.14 -4.29
C GLU A 266 -43.47 -1.11 -4.14
N ASP A 267 -43.32 -2.37 -4.52
CA ASP A 267 -44.02 -3.52 -3.91
C ASP A 267 -43.55 -4.84 -4.58
N GLU A 268 -43.49 -5.90 -3.77
CA GLU A 268 -43.10 -7.29 -4.08
C GLU A 268 -41.63 -7.69 -3.85
N LEU A 269 -41.18 -7.54 -2.59
CA LEU A 269 -40.20 -8.45 -2.01
C LEU A 269 -40.87 -9.82 -1.79
N GLY A 270 -40.63 -10.77 -2.70
CA GLY A 270 -40.95 -12.18 -2.51
C GLY A 270 -40.19 -12.79 -1.32
N PRO A 271 -40.67 -13.91 -0.75
CA PRO A 271 -40.03 -14.55 0.41
C PRO A 271 -38.63 -15.06 0.05
N PRO A 272 -37.67 -15.04 1.00
CA PRO A 272 -36.30 -15.46 0.75
C PRO A 272 -36.24 -16.95 0.40
N SER A 273 -35.58 -17.28 -0.70
CA SER A 273 -35.21 -18.64 -1.07
C SER A 273 -34.51 -19.35 0.08
N GLU A 274 -35.05 -20.50 0.48
CA GLU A 274 -34.44 -21.43 1.41
C GLU A 274 -33.14 -21.97 0.83
N VAL A 275 -32.02 -21.58 1.43
CA VAL A 275 -30.70 -22.16 1.15
C VAL A 275 -30.64 -23.53 1.83
N PRO A 276 -30.29 -24.63 1.13
CA PRO A 276 -30.19 -25.93 1.77
C PRO A 276 -29.09 -25.93 2.83
N ALA A 277 -29.44 -26.44 4.02
CA ALA A 277 -28.53 -26.61 5.14
C ALA A 277 -27.34 -27.50 4.76
N VAL A 278 -26.16 -26.89 4.61
CA VAL A 278 -24.89 -27.60 4.53
C VAL A 278 -24.60 -28.18 5.92
N GLY A 279 -24.33 -29.48 5.95
CA GLY A 279 -24.19 -30.30 7.16
C GLY A 279 -23.07 -29.88 8.13
N PRO A 280 -22.95 -30.59 9.27
CA PRO A 280 -22.07 -30.18 10.37
C PRO A 280 -20.61 -30.09 9.93
N ARG A 281 -20.00 -28.93 10.22
CA ARG A 281 -18.56 -28.69 10.09
C ARG A 281 -17.78 -29.78 10.86
N PRO A 282 -16.74 -30.38 10.26
CA PRO A 282 -15.87 -31.31 10.99
C PRO A 282 -15.15 -30.55 12.11
N THR A 283 -15.33 -31.01 13.34
CA THR A 283 -14.58 -30.54 14.51
C THR A 283 -13.13 -31.01 14.42
N ALA A 284 -12.20 -30.15 14.85
CA ALA A 284 -10.74 -30.30 14.82
C ALA A 284 -10.16 -31.42 15.71
N ALA A 285 -10.68 -32.65 15.62
CA ALA A 285 -10.25 -33.81 16.41
C ALA A 285 -9.74 -35.00 15.58
N GLY A 286 -9.48 -34.81 14.28
CA GLY A 286 -9.13 -35.91 13.37
C GLY A 286 -7.68 -35.95 12.85
N TRP A 287 -6.85 -34.96 13.15
CA TRP A 287 -5.48 -34.91 12.62
C TRP A 287 -4.49 -35.44 13.65
N SER A 288 -4.35 -36.77 13.69
CA SER A 288 -3.15 -37.41 14.25
C SER A 288 -2.26 -37.82 13.08
N PRO A 289 -1.08 -37.21 12.88
CA PRO A 289 -0.10 -37.79 11.97
C PRO A 289 0.45 -39.07 12.62
N ALA A 290 0.15 -40.21 12.01
CA ALA A 290 0.89 -41.44 12.27
C ALA A 290 2.33 -41.20 11.78
N PHE A 291 3.24 -40.97 12.72
CA PHE A 291 4.67 -41.08 12.48
C PHE A 291 5.00 -42.56 12.27
N ASP A 292 5.17 -42.97 11.01
CA ASP A 292 5.77 -44.25 10.64
C ASP A 292 7.28 -44.17 10.97
N LEU A 293 7.68 -44.81 12.07
CA LEU A 293 9.06 -44.82 12.58
C LEU A 293 9.96 -45.88 11.91
N ASP A 294 9.49 -46.57 10.87
CA ASP A 294 10.20 -47.71 10.28
C ASP A 294 10.97 -47.41 8.98
N ASN A 295 11.15 -46.13 8.59
CA ASN A 295 11.91 -45.78 7.39
C ASN A 295 13.03 -44.76 7.66
N ALA A 296 14.01 -45.18 8.47
CA ALA A 296 15.32 -44.54 8.50
C ALA A 296 16.28 -45.28 7.54
N PRO A 297 16.95 -44.60 6.58
CA PRO A 297 17.98 -45.23 5.77
C PRO A 297 19.21 -45.57 6.63
N PRO A 298 19.89 -46.71 6.40
CA PRO A 298 21.07 -47.07 7.16
C PRO A 298 22.22 -46.10 6.85
N SER A 299 22.79 -45.55 7.93
CA SER A 299 23.97 -44.69 7.93
C SER A 299 25.16 -45.38 7.26
N ALA A 300 25.71 -44.76 6.22
CA ALA A 300 26.99 -45.16 5.65
C ALA A 300 28.12 -44.55 6.47
N TRP A 301 29.06 -45.42 6.85
CA TRP A 301 30.39 -45.13 7.36
C TRP A 301 31.33 -44.85 6.18
#